data_AF-A0A151T9C2-F1
#
_entry.id   AF-A0A151T9C2-F1
#
_cell.length_a   1.000
_cell.length_b   1.000
_cell.length_c   1.000
_cell.angle_alpha   90.00
_cell.angle_beta   90.00
_cell.angle_gamma   90.00
#
_symmetry.space_group_name_H-M   'P 1'
#
loop_
_entity.id
_entity.type
_entity.pdbx_description
1 polymer ?
#
loop_
_entity_poly.entity_id
_entity_poly.type
_entity_poly.pdbx_seq_one_letter_code
_entity_poly.pdbx_strand_id
1 'polypeptide(L)'
;MKGCRRVLRKVGNWLEHKNNGEWLKDMRGMLSLVATVIATMTFQSALNPPGGVWPTKEGLVETCSSYKQVFPNPCPGEAVLAFIKPDNYAVFLFFNTLCLVSSLALCLLLVSGLPLNNRFFTWLFSIGMCITLTSLTLTYWFAAEMTTPHPVLSATSNMFIVVLYIWILLIGLLTLFLCLRLFVWIVTKCINRCKP
;
A
#
# COMPACT_ATOMS: atom_id res chain seq x y z
N MET A 1 35.05 24.22 4.73
CA MET A 1 34.14 23.94 3.59
C MET A 1 34.64 22.92 2.55
N LYS A 2 35.92 22.92 2.11
CA LYS A 2 36.42 21.99 1.06
C LYS A 2 36.39 20.49 1.42
N GLY A 3 36.51 20.14 2.72
CA GLY A 3 36.48 18.75 3.21
C GLY A 3 35.09 18.10 3.11
N CYS A 4 34.06 18.79 3.63
CA CYS A 4 32.67 18.33 3.57
C CYS A 4 32.19 18.07 2.13
N ARG A 5 32.57 18.93 1.18
CA ARG A 5 32.28 18.75 -0.26
C ARG A 5 32.90 17.46 -0.84
N ARG A 6 34.10 17.09 -0.40
CA ARG A 6 34.80 15.87 -0.86
C ARG A 6 34.12 14.61 -0.33
N VAL A 7 33.65 14.65 0.91
CA VAL A 7 32.89 13.57 1.55
C VAL A 7 31.53 13.40 0.88
N LEU A 8 30.76 14.48 0.68
CA LEU A 8 29.47 14.43 -0.02
C LEU A 8 29.57 13.84 -1.43
N ARG A 9 30.63 14.20 -2.18
CA ARG A 9 30.86 13.62 -3.52
C ARG A 9 31.22 12.13 -3.47
N LYS A 10 32.00 11.70 -2.47
CA LYS A 10 32.31 10.27 -2.26
C LYS A 10 31.06 9.47 -1.88
N VAL A 11 30.23 10.00 -0.97
CA VAL A 11 28.96 9.38 -0.55
C VAL A 11 27.98 9.32 -1.71
N GLY A 12 27.87 10.39 -2.51
CA GLY A 12 27.05 10.41 -3.73
C GLY A 12 27.47 9.33 -4.72
N ASN A 13 28.77 9.18 -4.99
CA ASN A 13 29.29 8.15 -5.89
C ASN A 13 29.10 6.72 -5.32
N TRP A 14 29.15 6.54 -4.00
CA TRP A 14 28.84 5.26 -3.35
C TRP A 14 27.35 4.88 -3.44
N LEU A 15 26.47 5.88 -3.37
CA LEU A 15 25.02 5.71 -3.51
C LEU A 15 24.55 5.66 -4.98
N GLU A 16 25.44 5.92 -5.94
CA GLU A 16 25.15 5.88 -7.37
C GLU A 16 25.46 4.47 -7.88
N HIS A 17 24.43 3.62 -7.91
CA HIS A 17 24.54 2.29 -8.48
C HIS A 17 24.81 2.42 -10.00
N LYS A 18 25.93 1.85 -10.46
CA LYS A 18 26.38 1.90 -11.86
C LYS A 18 25.31 1.21 -12.73
N ASN A 19 24.65 2.00 -13.54
CA ASN A 19 23.39 1.69 -14.21
C ASN A 19 23.58 0.64 -15.34
N ASN A 20 23.12 -0.59 -15.14
CA ASN A 20 22.85 -1.53 -16.24
C ASN A 20 21.40 -1.34 -16.64
N GLY A 21 21.12 -0.65 -17.76
CA GLY A 21 19.76 -0.33 -18.20
C GLY A 21 18.85 -1.55 -18.42
N GLU A 22 19.43 -2.74 -18.55
CA GLU A 22 18.74 -4.03 -18.59
C GLU A 22 18.08 -4.37 -17.24
N TRP A 23 18.82 -4.23 -16.13
CA TRP A 23 18.29 -4.48 -14.78
C TRP A 23 17.11 -3.57 -14.42
N LEU A 24 17.14 -2.29 -14.84
CA LEU A 24 16.01 -1.38 -14.64
C LEU A 24 14.76 -1.76 -15.46
N LYS A 25 14.95 -2.35 -16.65
CA LYS A 25 13.82 -2.82 -17.47
C LYS A 25 13.18 -4.06 -16.84
N ASP A 26 13.98 -5.03 -16.40
CA ASP A 26 13.48 -6.23 -15.73
C ASP A 26 12.75 -5.90 -14.42
N MET A 27 13.33 -5.01 -13.62
CA MET A 27 12.73 -4.51 -12.39
C MET A 27 11.38 -3.83 -12.66
N ARG A 28 11.28 -3.01 -13.71
CA ARG A 28 10.01 -2.38 -14.13
C ARG A 28 8.97 -3.44 -14.52
N GLY A 29 9.35 -4.48 -15.27
CA GLY A 29 8.45 -5.58 -15.61
C GLY A 29 7.90 -6.30 -14.37
N MET A 30 8.79 -6.67 -13.45
CA MET A 30 8.42 -7.34 -12.20
C MET A 30 7.52 -6.47 -11.31
N LEU A 31 7.84 -5.18 -11.18
CA LEU A 31 7.04 -4.23 -10.40
C LEU A 31 5.64 -4.01 -11.01
N SER A 32 5.53 -4.00 -12.34
CA SER A 32 4.23 -3.91 -13.02
C SER A 32 3.37 -5.12 -12.71
N LEU A 33 3.97 -6.31 -12.70
CA LEU A 33 3.30 -7.55 -12.34
C LEU A 33 2.82 -7.48 -10.89
N VAL A 34 3.69 -7.11 -9.95
CA VAL A 34 3.34 -6.98 -8.52
C VAL A 34 2.19 -5.98 -8.32
N ALA A 35 2.25 -4.80 -8.94
CA ALA A 35 1.19 -3.80 -8.84
C ALA A 35 -0.14 -4.34 -9.39
N THR A 36 -0.11 -5.05 -10.53
CA THR A 36 -1.30 -5.67 -11.11
C THR A 36 -1.87 -6.75 -10.19
N VAL A 37 -1.03 -7.60 -9.60
CA VAL A 37 -1.45 -8.62 -8.62
C VAL A 37 -2.11 -7.97 -7.42
N ILE A 38 -1.53 -6.93 -6.84
CA ILE A 38 -2.12 -6.20 -5.71
C ILE A 38 -3.47 -5.56 -6.09
N ALA A 39 -3.57 -4.96 -7.28
CA ALA A 39 -4.82 -4.41 -7.79
C ALA A 39 -5.89 -5.51 -7.93
N THR A 40 -5.52 -6.69 -8.45
CA THR A 40 -6.46 -7.81 -8.56
C THR A 40 -6.89 -8.35 -7.20
N MET A 41 -5.98 -8.49 -6.24
CA MET A 41 -6.31 -8.98 -4.89
C MET A 41 -7.25 -8.02 -4.15
N THR A 42 -7.00 -6.71 -4.25
CA THR A 42 -7.85 -5.69 -3.63
C THR A 42 -9.23 -5.66 -4.29
N PHE A 43 -9.29 -5.65 -5.63
CA PHE A 43 -10.55 -5.75 -6.36
C PHE A 43 -11.36 -7.00 -5.96
N GLN A 44 -10.71 -8.17 -5.89
CA GLN A 44 -11.35 -9.41 -5.49
C GLN A 44 -11.87 -9.37 -4.05
N SER A 45 -11.12 -8.78 -3.13
CA SER A 45 -11.56 -8.64 -1.73
C SER A 45 -12.70 -7.63 -1.52
N ALA A 46 -12.89 -6.69 -2.45
CA ALA A 46 -14.03 -5.79 -2.42
C ALA A 46 -15.30 -6.47 -2.96
N LEU A 47 -15.18 -7.27 -4.01
CA LEU A 47 -16.30 -8.05 -4.57
C LEU A 47 -16.69 -9.25 -3.69
N ASN A 48 -15.71 -9.84 -3.03
CA ASN A 48 -15.88 -10.95 -2.09
C ASN A 48 -15.42 -10.47 -0.71
N PRO A 49 -16.25 -9.66 -0.01
CA PRO A 49 -15.87 -9.07 1.25
C PRO A 49 -15.53 -10.13 2.30
N PRO A 50 -14.66 -9.82 3.27
CA PRO A 50 -14.39 -10.71 4.39
C PRO A 50 -15.71 -11.07 5.08
N GLY A 51 -15.88 -12.36 5.37
CA GLY A 51 -17.10 -12.95 5.92
C GLY A 51 -18.31 -13.02 4.96
N GLY A 52 -18.10 -12.69 3.69
CA GLY A 52 -19.06 -12.92 2.61
C GLY A 52 -20.21 -11.93 2.56
N VAL A 53 -21.11 -12.21 1.62
CA VAL A 53 -22.35 -11.46 1.43
C VAL A 53 -23.53 -12.23 1.98
N TRP A 54 -24.57 -11.51 2.40
CA TRP A 54 -25.79 -12.12 2.88
C TRP A 54 -26.47 -12.89 1.74
N PRO A 55 -26.82 -14.17 1.92
CA PRO A 55 -27.41 -14.98 0.87
C PRO A 55 -28.85 -14.57 0.58
N THR A 56 -29.30 -14.78 -0.66
CA THR A 56 -30.73 -14.74 -0.98
C THR A 56 -31.36 -16.05 -0.52
N LYS A 57 -32.45 -15.99 0.27
CA LYS A 57 -33.23 -17.19 0.60
C LYS A 57 -34.26 -17.45 -0.50
N GLU A 58 -34.21 -18.63 -1.10
CA GLU A 58 -35.21 -19.05 -2.08
C GLU A 58 -36.60 -19.13 -1.43
N GLY A 59 -37.62 -18.51 -2.06
CA GLY A 59 -39.02 -18.60 -1.63
C GLY A 59 -39.51 -17.52 -0.67
N LEU A 60 -38.64 -16.63 -0.19
CA LEU A 60 -39.05 -15.43 0.55
C LEU A 60 -38.77 -14.20 -0.32
N VAL A 61 -39.84 -13.50 -0.71
CA VAL A 61 -39.72 -12.10 -1.13
C VAL A 61 -39.38 -11.31 0.12
N GLU A 62 -38.13 -11.39 0.58
CA GLU A 62 -37.60 -10.48 1.59
C GLU A 62 -37.55 -9.10 0.92
N THR A 63 -38.64 -8.34 1.02
CA THR A 63 -38.58 -6.92 0.74
C THR A 63 -37.55 -6.34 1.69
N CYS A 64 -36.43 -5.89 1.14
CA CYS A 64 -35.48 -4.99 1.79
C CYS A 64 -36.20 -3.69 2.17
N SER A 65 -37.04 -3.76 3.19
CA SER A 65 -37.70 -2.60 3.76
C SER A 65 -36.68 -1.93 4.65
N SER A 66 -36.04 -0.90 4.10
CA SER A 66 -35.03 -0.06 4.75
C SER A 66 -35.53 0.65 6.02
N TYR A 67 -36.78 0.41 6.47
CA TYR A 67 -37.42 1.03 7.61
C TYR A 67 -38.39 0.03 8.26
N LYS A 68 -38.20 -0.24 9.56
CA LYS A 68 -39.02 -1.10 10.46
C LYS A 68 -38.64 -2.60 10.51
N GLN A 69 -37.50 -2.93 11.10
CA GLN A 69 -37.41 -4.11 11.96
C GLN A 69 -36.60 -3.79 13.22
N VAL A 70 -36.99 -4.40 14.35
CA VAL A 70 -36.35 -4.27 15.67
C VAL A 70 -34.94 -4.89 15.67
N PHE A 71 -34.67 -5.77 14.71
CA PHE A 71 -33.34 -6.29 14.38
C PHE A 71 -33.24 -6.38 12.84
N PRO A 72 -32.70 -5.36 12.15
CA PRO A 72 -32.58 -5.41 10.70
C PRO A 72 -31.59 -6.51 10.32
N ASN A 73 -31.99 -7.48 9.50
CA ASN A 73 -31.01 -8.33 8.83
C ASN A 73 -30.46 -7.57 7.61
N PRO A 74 -29.18 -7.78 7.23
CA PRO A 74 -28.65 -7.20 6.00
C PRO A 74 -29.42 -7.72 4.78
N CYS A 75 -29.49 -6.90 3.74
CA CYS A 75 -30.12 -7.26 2.49
C CYS A 75 -29.30 -8.30 1.73
N PRO A 76 -29.92 -9.19 0.94
CA PRO A 76 -29.19 -10.10 0.08
C PRO A 76 -28.18 -9.35 -0.81
N GLY A 77 -26.94 -9.83 -0.82
CA GLY A 77 -25.82 -9.19 -1.53
C GLY A 77 -25.05 -8.14 -0.71
N GLU A 78 -25.54 -7.72 0.46
CA GLU A 78 -24.79 -6.84 1.36
C GLU A 78 -23.71 -7.62 2.12
N ALA A 79 -22.58 -6.97 2.39
CA ALA A 79 -21.49 -7.55 3.15
C ALA A 79 -21.92 -7.80 4.61
N VAL A 80 -21.83 -9.05 5.06
CA VAL A 80 -22.27 -9.43 6.42
C VAL A 80 -21.47 -8.68 7.49
N LEU A 81 -20.16 -8.53 7.30
CA LEU A 81 -19.29 -7.81 8.24
C LEU A 81 -19.55 -6.31 8.29
N ALA A 82 -20.09 -5.71 7.22
CA ALA A 82 -20.50 -4.30 7.24
C ALA A 82 -21.63 -4.07 8.24
N PHE A 83 -22.48 -5.07 8.44
CA PHE A 83 -23.56 -5.03 9.42
C PHE A 83 -23.08 -5.34 10.85
N ILE A 84 -22.22 -6.35 11.02
CA ILE A 84 -21.78 -6.82 12.35
C ILE A 84 -20.71 -5.89 12.96
N LYS A 85 -19.76 -5.40 12.15
CA LYS A 85 -18.62 -4.57 12.60
C LYS A 85 -18.45 -3.36 11.66
N PRO A 86 -19.41 -2.41 11.64
CA PRO A 86 -19.43 -1.33 10.65
C PRO A 86 -18.16 -0.46 10.67
N ASP A 87 -17.65 -0.13 11.85
CA ASP A 87 -16.47 0.72 12.00
C ASP A 87 -15.21 0.07 11.42
N ASN A 88 -14.91 -1.17 11.81
CA ASN A 88 -13.76 -1.91 11.29
C ASN A 88 -13.89 -2.19 9.79
N TYR A 89 -15.12 -2.43 9.30
CA TYR A 89 -15.38 -2.65 7.89
C TYR A 89 -15.17 -1.38 7.05
N ALA A 90 -15.57 -0.22 7.55
CA ALA A 90 -15.32 1.06 6.90
C ALA A 90 -13.81 1.35 6.78
N VAL A 91 -13.05 1.08 7.86
CA VAL A 91 -11.58 1.23 7.86
C VAL A 91 -10.93 0.24 6.89
N PHE A 92 -11.40 -1.01 6.84
CA PHE A 92 -10.97 -2.01 5.86
C PHE A 92 -11.18 -1.51 4.42
N LEU A 93 -12.39 -1.04 4.09
CA LEU A 93 -12.70 -0.55 2.75
C LEU A 93 -11.85 0.65 2.36
N PHE A 94 -11.59 1.56 3.30
CA PHE A 94 -10.73 2.72 3.07
C PHE A 94 -9.30 2.31 2.69
N PHE A 95 -8.67 1.44 3.47
CA PHE A 95 -7.32 0.97 3.15
C PHE A 95 -7.28 0.12 1.88
N ASN A 96 -8.32 -0.66 1.62
CA ASN A 96 -8.43 -1.48 0.42
C ASN A 96 -8.50 -0.62 -0.86
N THR A 97 -9.36 0.40 -0.85
CA THR A 97 -9.48 1.34 -1.98
C THR A 97 -8.23 2.19 -2.15
N LEU A 98 -7.59 2.62 -1.06
CA LEU A 98 -6.31 3.31 -1.13
C LEU A 98 -5.23 2.43 -1.80
N CYS A 99 -5.18 1.14 -1.44
CA CYS A 99 -4.27 0.17 -2.03
C CYS A 99 -4.56 -0.06 -3.52
N LEU A 100 -5.83 -0.19 -3.90
CA LEU A 100 -6.26 -0.33 -5.29
C LEU A 100 -5.88 0.89 -6.13
N VAL A 101 -6.23 2.10 -5.67
CA VAL A 101 -5.92 3.34 -6.40
C VAL A 101 -4.42 3.55 -6.51
N SER A 102 -3.67 3.28 -5.44
CA SER A 102 -2.21 3.43 -5.44
C SER A 102 -1.54 2.43 -6.40
N SER A 103 -1.98 1.17 -6.42
CA SER A 103 -1.47 0.16 -7.35
C SER A 103 -1.79 0.48 -8.82
N LEU A 104 -3.00 0.96 -9.12
CA LEU A 104 -3.35 1.43 -10.46
C LEU A 104 -2.52 2.66 -10.88
N ALA A 105 -2.30 3.61 -9.97
CA ALA A 105 -1.45 4.77 -10.24
C ALA A 105 0.00 4.35 -10.53
N LEU A 106 0.52 3.34 -9.83
CA LEU A 106 1.82 2.74 -10.13
C LEU A 106 1.82 2.12 -11.52
N CYS A 107 0.83 1.27 -11.86
CA CYS A 107 0.71 0.70 -13.21
C CYS A 107 0.69 1.78 -14.30
N LEU A 108 -0.07 2.86 -14.12
CA LEU A 108 -0.09 3.98 -15.07
C LEU A 108 1.27 4.67 -15.18
N LEU A 109 1.96 4.89 -14.06
CA LEU A 109 3.31 5.48 -14.05
C LEU A 109 4.30 4.57 -14.79
N LEU A 110 4.21 3.25 -14.60
CA LEU A 110 5.00 2.29 -15.35
C LEU A 110 4.64 2.29 -16.83
N VAL A 111 3.36 2.27 -17.21
CA VAL A 111 2.95 2.18 -18.63
C VAL A 111 3.27 3.46 -19.39
N SER A 112 3.24 4.62 -18.74
CA SER A 112 3.49 5.94 -19.35
C SER A 112 4.87 6.10 -19.99
N GLY A 113 5.79 5.14 -19.81
CA GLY A 113 7.11 5.19 -20.43
C GLY A 113 8.00 6.30 -19.90
N LEU A 114 7.59 6.96 -18.81
CA LEU A 114 8.34 8.02 -18.17
C LEU A 114 9.71 7.47 -17.76
N PRO A 115 10.80 8.19 -18.06
CA PRO A 115 12.14 7.69 -17.76
C PRO A 115 12.30 7.62 -16.24
N LEU A 116 12.21 6.40 -15.68
CA LEU A 116 12.58 6.09 -14.29
C LEU A 116 14.07 6.37 -14.00
N ASN A 117 14.83 6.77 -15.02
CA ASN A 117 16.18 7.31 -14.88
C ASN A 117 16.18 8.69 -14.17
N ASN A 118 15.07 9.42 -14.23
CA ASN A 118 14.91 10.67 -13.49
C ASN A 118 14.66 10.36 -12.01
N ARG A 119 15.58 10.82 -11.15
CA ARG A 119 15.54 10.60 -9.68
C ARG A 119 14.19 11.00 -9.04
N PHE A 120 13.48 11.99 -9.59
CA PHE A 120 12.14 12.36 -9.13
C PHE A 120 11.09 11.27 -9.37
N PHE A 121 11.04 10.69 -10.58
CA PHE A 121 10.08 9.63 -10.90
C PHE A 121 10.39 8.34 -10.15
N THR A 122 11.68 8.00 -9.97
CA THR A 122 12.07 6.86 -9.11
C THR A 122 11.62 7.07 -7.67
N TRP A 123 11.74 8.30 -7.14
CA TRP A 123 11.33 8.62 -5.79
C TRP A 123 9.80 8.60 -5.63
N LEU A 124 9.06 9.20 -6.57
CA LEU A 124 7.60 9.15 -6.60
C LEU A 124 7.09 7.71 -6.67
N PHE A 125 7.70 6.90 -7.55
CA PHE A 125 7.39 5.48 -7.68
C PHE A 125 7.63 4.74 -6.35
N SER A 126 8.76 5.00 -5.70
CA SER A 126 9.08 4.37 -4.41
C SER A 126 8.08 4.76 -3.32
N ILE A 127 7.62 6.01 -3.27
CA ILE A 127 6.58 6.44 -2.33
C ILE A 127 5.27 5.72 -2.61
N GLY A 128 4.85 5.65 -3.87
CA GLY A 128 3.62 4.95 -4.25
C GLY A 128 3.68 3.47 -3.86
N MET A 129 4.83 2.81 -4.03
CA MET A 129 5.04 1.43 -3.56
C MET A 129 4.91 1.31 -2.04
N CYS A 130 5.50 2.23 -1.26
CA CYS A 130 5.34 2.23 0.19
C CYS A 130 3.89 2.40 0.60
N ILE A 131 3.16 3.33 -0.01
CA ILE A 131 1.74 3.56 0.28
C ILE A 131 0.92 2.31 -0.05
N THR A 132 1.13 1.72 -1.23
CA THR A 132 0.43 0.50 -1.67
C THR A 132 0.67 -0.66 -0.70
N LEU A 133 1.93 -0.94 -0.36
CA LEU A 133 2.26 -2.06 0.52
C LEU A 133 1.77 -1.83 1.96
N THR A 134 1.86 -0.59 2.49
CA THR A 134 1.36 -0.26 3.83
C THR A 134 -0.15 -0.41 3.91
N SER A 135 -0.87 0.13 2.93
CA SER A 135 -2.32 0.02 2.87
C SER A 135 -2.77 -1.44 2.68
N LEU A 136 -2.03 -2.26 1.91
CA LEU A 136 -2.27 -3.70 1.80
C LEU A 136 -2.12 -4.42 3.15
N THR A 137 -1.06 -4.15 3.91
CA THR A 137 -0.83 -4.75 5.23
C THR A 137 -1.94 -4.38 6.21
N LEU A 138 -2.36 -3.12 6.23
CA LEU A 138 -3.46 -2.66 7.09
C LEU A 138 -4.79 -3.29 6.67
N THR A 139 -5.05 -3.38 5.36
CA THR A 139 -6.23 -4.09 4.83
C THR A 139 -6.28 -5.53 5.33
N TYR A 140 -5.16 -6.25 5.25
CA TYR A 140 -5.06 -7.63 5.74
C TYR A 140 -5.31 -7.72 7.25
N TRP A 141 -4.73 -6.83 8.04
CA TRP A 141 -4.97 -6.77 9.49
C TRP A 141 -6.46 -6.66 9.80
N PHE A 142 -7.13 -5.64 9.27
CA PHE A 142 -8.54 -5.39 9.59
C PHE A 142 -9.43 -6.52 9.09
N ALA A 143 -9.15 -7.07 7.91
CA ALA A 143 -9.87 -8.24 7.41
C ALA A 143 -9.73 -9.43 8.37
N ALA A 144 -8.51 -9.78 8.77
CA ALA A 144 -8.25 -10.90 9.68
C ALA A 144 -8.88 -10.69 11.06
N GLU A 145 -8.84 -9.46 11.59
CA GLU A 145 -9.45 -9.11 12.87
C GLU A 145 -10.98 -9.24 12.83
N MET A 146 -11.60 -8.86 11.72
CA MET A 146 -13.04 -8.97 11.58
C MET A 146 -13.50 -10.42 11.43
N THR A 147 -12.76 -11.27 10.69
CA THR A 147 -13.12 -12.67 10.43
C THR A 147 -12.76 -13.64 11.56
N THR A 148 -11.86 -13.27 12.46
CA THR A 148 -11.39 -14.17 13.52
C THR A 148 -12.30 -14.06 14.77
N PRO A 149 -12.76 -15.17 15.35
CA PRO A 149 -13.61 -15.14 16.55
C PRO A 149 -12.83 -14.74 17.81
N HIS A 150 -13.51 -14.06 18.75
CA HIS A 150 -12.95 -13.48 19.98
C HIS A 150 -11.98 -14.35 20.80
N PRO A 151 -12.23 -15.67 21.04
CA PRO A 151 -11.31 -16.48 21.84
C PRO A 151 -9.94 -16.70 21.17
N VAL A 152 -9.87 -16.65 19.83
CA VAL A 152 -8.62 -16.75 19.07
C VAL A 152 -7.97 -15.38 18.92
N LEU A 153 -8.78 -14.32 18.81
CA LEU A 153 -8.32 -12.95 18.64
C LEU A 153 -7.36 -12.52 19.74
N SER A 154 -7.73 -12.74 21.02
CA SER A 154 -6.94 -12.32 22.18
C SER A 154 -5.54 -12.95 22.22
N ALA A 155 -5.39 -14.19 21.74
CA ALA A 155 -4.10 -14.85 21.60
C ALA A 155 -3.28 -14.30 20.41
N THR A 156 -3.94 -13.88 19.33
CA THR A 156 -3.30 -13.43 18.09
C THR A 156 -3.00 -11.93 18.03
N SER A 157 -3.65 -11.08 18.82
CA SER A 157 -3.47 -9.61 18.78
C SER A 157 -2.01 -9.20 19.00
N ASN A 158 -1.29 -9.89 19.90
CA ASN A 158 0.14 -9.62 20.14
C ASN A 158 1.00 -9.91 18.89
N MET A 159 0.66 -10.92 18.10
CA MET A 159 1.40 -11.26 16.88
C MET A 159 1.25 -10.17 15.82
N PHE A 160 0.02 -9.70 15.63
CA PHE A 160 -0.28 -8.62 14.70
C PHE A 160 0.51 -7.35 15.09
N ILE A 161 0.45 -6.93 16.36
CA ILE A 161 1.17 -5.74 16.86
C ILE A 161 2.68 -5.83 16.57
N VAL A 162 3.30 -6.97 16.86
CA VAL A 162 4.74 -7.20 16.60
C VAL A 162 5.06 -7.07 15.12
N VAL A 163 4.24 -7.67 14.24
CA VAL A 163 4.42 -7.57 12.78
C VAL A 163 4.31 -6.12 12.30
N LEU A 164 3.37 -5.33 12.83
CA LEU A 164 3.28 -3.90 12.49
C LEU A 164 4.52 -3.12 12.92
N TYR A 165 5.07 -3.36 14.11
CA TYR A 165 6.29 -2.67 14.53
C TYR A 165 7.47 -2.97 13.61
N ILE A 166 7.64 -4.24 13.22
CA ILE A 166 8.67 -4.64 12.26
C ILE A 166 8.44 -3.95 10.91
N TRP A 167 7.19 -3.88 10.45
CA TRP A 167 6.84 -3.24 9.19
C TRP A 167 7.10 -1.73 9.20
N ILE A 168 6.72 -1.05 10.27
CA ILE A 168 6.97 0.37 10.50
C ILE A 168 8.48 0.65 10.54
N LEU A 169 9.25 -0.19 11.23
CA LEU A 169 10.71 -0.07 11.26
C LEU A 169 11.31 -0.21 9.86
N LEU A 170 10.87 -1.19 9.07
CA LEU A 170 11.37 -1.43 7.72
C LEU A 170 11.04 -0.26 6.78
N ILE A 171 9.81 0.25 6.82
CA ILE A 171 9.40 1.44 6.05
C ILE A 171 10.15 2.68 6.53
N GLY A 172 10.34 2.84 7.84
CA GLY A 172 11.11 3.94 8.42
C GLY A 172 12.55 3.98 7.93
N LEU A 173 13.22 2.82 7.91
CA LEU A 173 14.59 2.70 7.39
C LEU A 173 14.65 2.98 5.88
N LEU A 174 13.69 2.46 5.12
CA LEU A 174 13.64 2.63 3.66
C LEU A 174 13.33 4.09 3.27
N THR A 175 12.38 4.73 3.94
CA THR A 175 12.04 6.15 3.74
C THR A 175 13.21 7.06 4.14
N LEU A 176 13.87 6.79 5.26
CA LEU A 176 15.06 7.53 5.69
C LEU A 176 16.17 7.42 4.65
N PHE A 177 16.45 6.23 4.14
CA PHE A 177 17.45 6.02 3.10
C PHE A 177 17.13 6.79 1.81
N LEU A 178 15.88 6.75 1.34
CA LEU A 178 15.43 7.47 0.15
C LEU A 178 15.49 8.99 0.33
N CYS A 179 15.07 9.50 1.50
CA CYS A 179 15.17 10.91 1.86
C CYS A 179 16.62 11.39 1.92
N LEU A 180 17.52 10.61 2.51
CA LEU A 180 18.96 10.92 2.52
C LEU A 180 19.52 10.99 1.11
N ARG A 181 19.17 10.03 0.24
CA ARG A 181 19.65 9.99 -1.15
C ARG A 181 19.18 11.21 -1.95
N LEU A 182 17.94 11.65 -1.74
CA LEU A 182 17.43 12.89 -2.33
C LEU A 182 18.12 14.12 -1.77
N PHE A 183 18.26 14.21 -0.44
CA PHE A 183 18.88 15.35 0.22
C PHE A 183 20.32 15.55 -0.25
N VAL A 184 21.12 14.47 -0.28
CA VAL A 184 22.49 14.49 -0.79
C VAL A 184 22.52 14.95 -2.25
N TRP A 185 21.55 14.53 -3.07
CA TRP A 185 21.45 14.99 -4.46
C TRP A 185 21.12 16.48 -4.58
N ILE A 186 20.11 16.97 -3.85
CA ILE A 186 19.72 18.39 -3.84
C ILE A 186 20.91 19.25 -3.41
N VAL A 187 21.55 18.90 -2.30
CA VAL A 187 22.72 19.62 -1.79
C VAL A 187 23.85 19.62 -2.81
N THR A 188 24.16 18.48 -3.43
CA THR A 188 25.22 18.40 -4.46
C THR A 188 24.87 19.26 -5.68
N LYS A 189 23.59 19.29 -6.09
CA LYS A 189 23.12 20.07 -7.23
C LYS A 189 23.15 21.59 -6.95
N CYS A 190 22.75 22.01 -5.75
CA CYS A 190 22.85 23.40 -5.30
C CYS A 190 24.31 23.86 -5.21
N ILE A 191 25.19 23.03 -4.64
CA ILE A 191 26.63 23.30 -4.54
C ILE A 191 27.27 23.47 -5.92
N ASN A 192 26.84 22.71 -6.92
CA ASN A 192 27.34 22.81 -8.28
C ASN A 192 26.79 24.03 -9.05
N ARG A 193 25.57 24.49 -8.72
CA ARG A 193 24.96 25.72 -9.28
C ARG A 193 25.54 27.00 -8.67
N CYS A 194 26.04 26.97 -7.43
CA CYS A 194 26.70 28.11 -6.77
C CYS A 194 28.16 28.32 -7.18
N LYS A 195 28.62 27.76 -8.31
CA LYS A 195 29.89 28.15 -8.92
C LYS A 195 29.67 29.40 -9.78
N PRO A 196 30.43 30.49 -9.60
CA PRO A 196 30.55 31.52 -10.62
C PRO A 196 31.26 30.96 -11.86
#